data_AF-A0A7S2VP69-F1
#
_entry.id   AF-A0A7S2VP69-F1
#
_cell.length_a   1.000
_cell.length_b   1.000
_cell.length_c   1.000
_cell.angle_alpha   90.00
_cell.angle_beta   90.00
_cell.angle_gamma   90.00
#
_symmetry.space_group_name_H-M   'P 1'
#
loop_
_entity.id
_entity.type
_entity.pdbx_description
1 polymer ?
#
loop_
_entity_poly.entity_id
_entity_poly.type
_entity_poly.pdbx_seq_one_letter_code
_entity_poly.pdbx_strand_id
1 'polypeptide(L)'
;AVLARSWPDERQHLKSAATTCAIAGEMALTAAAPVSRVSASLKELEQDDPLLKENPRRWVLFPIQYPAVYEMYKKHEASFWTAEEIDLAQDSKDWDTLSSQEQ
;
A
#
# COMPACT_ATOMS: atom_id res chain seq x y z
N ALA A 1 -7.27 38.41 -14.91
CA ALA A 1 -7.58 37.07 -15.44
C ALA A 1 -6.28 36.30 -15.56
N VAL A 2 -6.09 35.28 -14.71
CA VAL A 2 -4.84 34.52 -14.58
C VAL A 2 -4.68 33.58 -15.78
N LEU A 3 -3.55 33.71 -16.46
CA LEU A 3 -3.15 32.94 -17.64
C LEU A 3 -2.97 31.47 -17.26
N ALA A 4 -3.82 30.60 -17.83
CA ALA A 4 -3.65 29.16 -17.81
C ALA A 4 -2.34 28.79 -18.52
N ARG A 5 -1.32 28.44 -17.74
CA ARG A 5 -0.09 27.83 -18.24
C ARG A 5 -0.41 26.37 -18.57
N SER A 6 -0.65 26.11 -19.84
CA SER A 6 -0.72 24.78 -20.45
C SER A 6 0.63 24.08 -20.30
N TRP A 7 0.65 22.91 -19.65
CA TRP A 7 1.83 22.07 -19.53
C TRP A 7 2.19 21.46 -20.90
N PRO A 8 3.44 21.59 -21.40
CA PRO A 8 3.87 20.96 -22.64
C PRO A 8 3.97 19.43 -22.54
N ASP A 9 3.50 18.77 -23.59
CA ASP A 9 3.48 17.33 -23.81
C ASP A 9 4.91 16.75 -23.93
N GLU A 10 5.41 16.18 -22.83
CA GLU A 10 6.75 15.61 -22.69
C GLU A 10 6.85 14.18 -23.27
N ARG A 11 6.19 13.94 -24.41
CA ARG A 11 6.16 12.66 -25.13
C ARG A 11 6.82 12.71 -26.51
N GLN A 12 7.95 13.41 -26.61
CA GLN A 12 8.74 13.44 -27.86
C GLN A 12 10.17 12.89 -27.75
N HIS A 13 10.64 12.53 -26.56
CA HIS A 13 11.99 11.96 -26.39
C HIS A 13 12.09 10.44 -26.52
N LEU A 14 10.98 9.73 -26.74
CA LEU A 14 10.96 8.26 -26.81
C LEU A 14 10.54 7.74 -28.19
N LYS A 15 11.15 8.24 -29.27
CA LYS A 15 11.01 7.67 -30.63
C LYS A 15 12.34 7.63 -31.36
N SER A 16 13.25 6.76 -30.93
CA SER A 16 14.35 6.26 -31.78
C SER A 16 15.09 5.11 -31.09
N ALA A 17 14.53 3.90 -31.17
CA ALA A 17 15.29 2.64 -31.22
C ALA A 17 14.31 1.48 -31.42
N ALA A 18 13.84 1.32 -32.65
CA ALA A 18 13.27 0.04 -33.08
C ALA A 18 14.44 -0.91 -33.34
N THR A 19 14.80 -1.70 -32.32
CA THR A 19 15.48 -2.98 -32.49
C THR A 19 14.56 -4.06 -31.94
N THR A 20 14.13 -4.90 -32.87
CA THR A 20 13.21 -6.03 -32.81
C THR A 20 13.38 -6.95 -31.60
N CYS A 21 12.28 -7.31 -30.95
CA CYS A 21 12.06 -8.68 -30.48
C CYS A 21 10.55 -8.96 -30.47
N ALA A 22 10.08 -9.67 -31.50
CA ALA A 22 8.73 -10.20 -31.53
C ALA A 22 8.67 -11.39 -30.55
N ILE A 23 8.00 -11.17 -29.42
CA ILE A 23 7.35 -12.24 -28.66
C ILE A 23 5.89 -11.84 -28.44
N ALA A 24 5.05 -12.30 -29.36
CA ALA A 24 3.65 -12.52 -29.04
C ALA A 24 3.63 -13.67 -28.01
N GLY A 25 3.45 -13.32 -26.75
CA GLY A 25 3.24 -14.23 -25.64
C GLY A 25 2.08 -13.70 -24.83
N GLU A 26 1.01 -14.48 -24.78
CA GLU A 26 -0.28 -14.17 -24.17
C GLU A 26 -0.16 -13.56 -22.77
N MET A 27 -0.93 -12.49 -22.53
CA MET A 27 -1.33 -12.10 -21.18
C MET A 27 -2.20 -13.20 -20.58
N ALA A 28 -1.58 -14.21 -19.99
CA ALA A 28 -2.27 -15.24 -19.21
C ALA A 28 -1.89 -15.10 -17.73
N LEU A 29 -2.38 -14.04 -17.09
CA LEU A 29 -2.42 -13.96 -15.63
C LEU A 29 -3.72 -14.59 -15.13
N THR A 30 -3.90 -15.90 -15.33
CA THR A 30 -4.98 -16.67 -14.69
C THR A 30 -4.44 -18.00 -14.18
N ALA A 31 -3.56 -17.94 -13.19
CA ALA A 31 -3.25 -19.09 -12.36
C ALA A 31 -3.74 -18.79 -10.94
N ALA A 32 -5.06 -18.85 -10.75
CA ALA A 32 -5.62 -18.91 -9.41
C ALA A 32 -5.22 -20.27 -8.82
N ALA A 33 -4.43 -20.24 -7.74
CA ALA A 33 -4.08 -21.44 -6.97
C ALA A 33 -5.35 -22.24 -6.62
N PRO A 34 -5.29 -23.59 -6.54
CA PRO A 34 -6.47 -24.37 -6.19
C PRO A 34 -6.94 -23.95 -4.80
N VAL A 35 -8.08 -23.24 -4.76
CA VAL A 35 -8.70 -22.79 -3.52
C VAL A 35 -9.02 -24.05 -2.72
N SER A 36 -8.39 -24.19 -1.55
CA SER A 36 -8.67 -25.31 -0.66
C SER A 36 -10.16 -25.31 -0.29
N ARG A 37 -10.74 -26.49 -0.05
CA ARG A 37 -12.12 -26.61 0.43
C ARG A 37 -12.37 -25.74 1.66
N VAL A 38 -11.39 -25.68 2.57
CA VAL A 38 -11.48 -24.88 3.80
C VAL A 38 -11.55 -23.39 3.49
N SER A 39 -10.70 -22.89 2.60
CA SER A 39 -10.75 -21.47 2.19
C SER A 39 -12.05 -21.10 1.45
N ALA A 40 -12.63 -22.03 0.69
CA ALA A 40 -13.94 -21.80 0.06
C ALA A 40 -15.05 -21.68 1.10
N SER A 41 -15.06 -22.57 2.10
CA SER A 41 -16.01 -22.50 3.21
C SER A 41 -15.85 -21.25 4.09
N LEU A 42 -14.62 -20.78 4.33
CA LEU A 42 -14.39 -19.53 5.05
C LEU A 42 -14.99 -18.33 4.30
N LYS A 43 -14.77 -18.27 2.98
CA LYS A 43 -15.28 -17.20 2.13
C LYS A 43 -16.81 -17.11 2.11
N GLU A 44 -17.50 -18.23 2.30
CA GLU A 44 -18.95 -18.23 2.49
C GLU A 44 -19.34 -17.54 3.80
N LEU A 45 -18.61 -17.81 4.90
CA LEU A 45 -18.86 -17.21 6.22
C LEU A 45 -18.49 -15.72 6.28
N GLU A 46 -17.50 -15.26 5.50
CA GLU A 46 -17.11 -13.85 5.40
C GLU A 46 -18.27 -12.94 4.97
N GLN A 47 -19.20 -13.45 4.15
CA GLN A 47 -20.38 -12.69 3.71
C GLN A 47 -21.31 -12.31 4.86
N ASP A 48 -21.28 -13.07 5.96
CA ASP A 48 -22.12 -12.82 7.12
C ASP A 48 -21.49 -11.86 8.13
N ASP A 49 -20.18 -11.60 8.02
CA ASP A 49 -19.45 -10.73 8.95
C ASP A 49 -19.96 -9.28 8.90
N PRO A 50 -20.45 -8.72 10.02
CA PRO A 50 -20.89 -7.33 10.09
C PRO A 50 -19.80 -6.30 9.76
N LEU A 51 -18.50 -6.63 9.93
CA LEU A 51 -17.39 -5.73 9.61
C LEU A 51 -17.14 -5.60 8.11
N LEU A 52 -17.46 -6.63 7.35
CA LEU A 52 -17.24 -6.70 5.89
C LEU A 52 -18.46 -6.21 5.09
N LYS A 53 -19.58 -5.92 5.76
CA LYS A 53 -20.79 -5.38 5.15
C LYS A 53 -20.71 -3.87 5.03
N GLU A 54 -21.01 -3.36 3.83
CA GLU A 54 -21.11 -1.92 3.58
C GLU A 54 -22.22 -1.28 4.43
N ASN A 55 -21.94 -0.13 5.04
CA ASN A 55 -22.91 0.61 5.84
C ASN A 55 -23.17 2.00 5.24
N PRO A 56 -24.14 2.14 4.31
CA PRO A 56 -24.43 3.42 3.65
C PRO A 56 -25.10 4.44 4.58
N ARG A 57 -25.44 4.07 5.82
CA ARG A 57 -26.11 4.93 6.81
C ARG A 57 -25.18 5.55 7.85
N ARG A 58 -23.87 5.44 7.66
CA ARG A 58 -22.85 5.96 8.58
C ARG A 58 -22.17 7.19 7.97
N TRP A 59 -22.84 8.34 8.04
CA TRP A 59 -22.31 9.62 7.52
C TRP A 59 -21.57 10.44 8.58
N VAL A 60 -21.76 10.11 9.85
CA VAL A 60 -21.12 10.76 10.98
C VAL A 60 -20.33 9.71 11.76
N LEU A 61 -19.18 10.11 12.29
CA LEU A 61 -18.30 9.22 13.04
C LEU A 61 -18.92 8.75 14.36
N PHE A 62 -19.69 9.63 15.00
CA PHE A 62 -20.40 9.35 16.24
C PHE A 62 -21.82 8.85 15.97
N PRO A 63 -22.32 7.88 16.76
CA PRO A 63 -21.70 7.17 17.89
C PRO A 63 -20.76 6.01 17.50
N ILE A 64 -19.76 5.71 18.34
CA ILE A 64 -18.75 4.66 18.10
C ILE A 64 -19.34 3.28 18.42
N GLN A 65 -19.40 2.38 17.44
CA GLN A 65 -19.94 1.02 17.62
C GLN A 65 -18.94 0.01 18.20
N TYR A 66 -17.65 0.19 17.91
CA TYR A 66 -16.58 -0.72 18.32
C TYR A 66 -15.50 0.06 19.09
N PRO A 67 -15.63 0.19 20.42
CA PRO A 67 -14.71 1.00 21.24
C PRO A 67 -13.29 0.43 21.25
N ALA A 68 -13.12 -0.90 21.32
CA ALA A 68 -11.81 -1.54 21.32
C ALA A 68 -10.97 -1.23 20.07
N VAL A 69 -11.61 -1.19 18.89
CA VAL A 69 -10.95 -0.84 17.62
C VAL A 69 -10.53 0.64 17.64
N TYR A 70 -11.39 1.50 18.18
CA TYR A 70 -11.13 2.93 18.29
C TYR A 70 -9.99 3.25 19.28
N GLU A 71 -9.92 2.53 20.40
CA GLU A 71 -8.83 2.64 21.37
C GLU A 71 -7.49 2.27 20.74
N MET A 72 -7.44 1.16 20.00
CA MET A 72 -6.23 0.76 19.27
C MET A 72 -5.86 1.80 18.22
N TYR A 73 -6.83 2.28 17.44
CA TYR A 73 -6.62 3.38 16.49
C TYR A 73 -5.99 4.61 17.17
N LYS A 74 -6.52 5.03 18.33
CA LYS A 74 -5.97 6.18 19.07
C LYS A 74 -4.59 5.92 19.65
N LYS A 75 -4.29 4.70 20.07
CA LYS A 75 -2.95 4.31 20.49
C LYS A 75 -1.94 4.40 19.34
N HIS A 76 -2.34 3.97 18.14
CA HIS A 76 -1.52 4.10 16.93
C HIS A 76 -1.36 5.57 16.52
N GLU A 77 -2.42 6.38 16.59
CA GLU A 77 -2.35 7.84 16.35
C GLU A 77 -1.37 8.52 17.31
N ALA A 78 -1.34 8.09 18.58
CA ALA A 78 -0.37 8.56 19.57
C ALA A 78 1.07 8.07 19.33
N SER A 79 1.28 7.11 18.41
CA SER A 79 2.61 6.56 18.06
C SER A 79 3.12 7.07 16.71
N PHE A 80 2.61 8.21 16.25
CA PHE A 80 3.07 8.83 15.03
C PHE A 80 4.43 9.49 15.25
N TRP A 81 5.40 9.17 14.39
CA TRP A 81 6.73 9.77 14.37
C TRP A 81 7.05 10.28 12.97
N THR A 82 7.82 11.35 12.91
CA THR A 82 8.32 11.92 11.65
C THR A 82 9.78 11.54 11.43
N ALA A 83 10.24 11.50 10.17
CA ALA A 83 11.61 11.07 9.87
C ALA A 83 12.66 12.03 10.47
N GLU A 84 12.28 13.30 10.65
CA GLU A 84 13.09 14.35 11.26
C GLU A 84 13.27 14.19 12.77
N GLU A 85 12.46 13.35 13.44
CA GLU A 85 12.59 13.05 14.87
C GLU A 85 13.71 12.03 15.16
N ILE A 86 14.29 11.40 14.14
CA ILE A 86 15.37 10.43 14.28
C ILE A 86 16.71 11.09 13.93
N ASP A 87 17.63 11.17 14.90
CA ASP A 87 19.02 11.60 14.67
C ASP A 87 19.91 10.41 14.28
N LEU A 88 20.33 10.38 13.01
CA LEU A 88 21.18 9.31 12.45
C LEU A 88 22.69 9.64 12.48
N ALA A 89 23.09 10.76 13.10
CA ALA A 89 24.48 11.23 13.05
C ALA A 89 25.48 10.26 13.72
N GLN A 90 25.03 9.50 14.73
CA GLN A 90 25.88 8.53 15.43
C GLN A 90 25.81 7.13 14.82
N ASP A 91 24.67 6.73 14.26
CA ASP A 91 24.50 5.42 13.63
C ASP A 91 25.52 5.20 12.51
N SER A 92 25.92 6.26 11.79
CA SER A 92 26.92 6.17 10.73
C SER A 92 28.30 5.72 11.22
N LYS A 93 28.70 6.09 12.44
CA LYS A 93 30.00 5.71 13.02
C LYS A 93 29.97 4.28 13.54
N ASP A 94 28.87 3.91 14.19
CA ASP A 94 28.69 2.56 14.70
C ASP A 94 28.64 1.55 13.54
N TRP A 95 28.03 1.94 12.42
CA TRP A 95 27.98 1.16 11.18
C TRP A 95 29.37 0.81 10.62
N ASP A 96 30.32 1.74 10.64
CA ASP A 96 31.70 1.52 10.18
C ASP A 96 32.52 0.62 11.11
N THR A 97 32.05 0.43 12.35
CA THR A 97 32.76 -0.35 13.38
C THR A 97 32.29 -1.81 13.43
N LEU A 98 31.20 -2.15 12.74
CA LEU A 98 30.64 -3.50 12.70
C LEU A 98 31.51 -4.46 11.87
N SER A 99 31.47 -5.74 12.23
CA SER A 99 32.15 -6.78 11.45
C SER A 99 31.41 -7.05 10.14
N SER A 100 32.10 -7.56 9.13
CA SER A 100 31.54 -7.88 7.80
C SER A 100 30.43 -8.96 7.80
N GLN A 101 30.12 -9.56 8.95
CA GLN A 101 29.05 -10.54 9.13
C GLN A 101 27.82 -9.96 9.86
N GLU A 102 27.95 -8.75 10.41
CA GLU A 102 26.92 -8.02 11.17
C GLU A 102 26.43 -6.76 10.46
N GLN A 103 27.26 -6.22 9.56
CA GLN A 103 26.94 -5.15 8.62
C GLN A 103 26.04 -5.65 7.49
#